data_AF-A0A2V7I1J6-F1
#
_entry.id   AF-A0A2V7I1J6-F1
#
_cell.length_a   1.000
_cell.length_b   1.000
_cell.length_c   1.000
_cell.angle_alpha   90.00
_cell.angle_beta   90.00
_cell.angle_gamma   90.00
#
_symmetry.space_group_name_H-M   'P 1'
#
loop_
_entity.id
_entity.type
_entity.pdbx_description
1 polymer ?
#
loop_
_entity_poly.entity_id
_entity_poly.type
_entity_poly.pdbx_seq_one_letter_code
_entity_poly.pdbx_strand_id
1 'polypeptide(L)'
;MVEFIGWLLGLYSWVIIAAALISWVSPDPRNPIVMFLRQATEPVLAPVRRLLPPWKTGGLDLSPLIVLIAIQFVERVVLPTLLRSLY
;
A
#
# COMPACT_ATOMS: atom_id res chain seq x y z
N MET A 1 -13.27 -7.06 -16.25
CA MET A 1 -12.34 -5.91 -16.20
C MET A 1 -12.25 -5.32 -14.79
N VAL A 2 -13.35 -4.80 -14.22
CA VAL A 2 -13.31 -4.18 -12.87
C VAL A 2 -12.97 -5.18 -11.76
N GLU A 3 -13.52 -6.40 -11.81
CA GLU A 3 -13.19 -7.45 -10.83
C GLU A 3 -11.69 -7.79 -10.83
N PHE A 4 -11.07 -7.83 -12.01
CA PHE A 4 -9.63 -8.07 -12.13
C PHE A 4 -8.81 -6.95 -11.47
N ILE A 5 -9.24 -5.69 -11.59
CA ILE A 5 -8.62 -4.56 -10.90
C ILE A 5 -8.74 -4.74 -9.38
N GLY A 6 -9.91 -5.17 -8.89
CA GLY A 6 -10.11 -5.49 -7.47
C GLY A 6 -9.14 -6.57 -6.97
N TRP A 7 -8.97 -7.65 -7.73
CA TRP A 7 -7.99 -8.70 -7.38
C TRP A 7 -6.55 -8.17 -7.32
N LEU A 8 -6.14 -7.31 -8.24
CA LEU A 8 -4.82 -6.70 -8.24
C LEU A 8 -4.60 -5.76 -7.04
N LEU A 9 -5.61 -4.95 -6.70
CA LEU A 9 -5.57 -4.07 -5.53
C LEU A 9 -5.50 -4.85 -4.21
N GLY A 10 -6.24 -5.96 -4.11
CA GLY A 10 -6.17 -6.86 -2.97
C GLY A 10 -4.78 -7.49 -2.83
N LEU A 11 -4.20 -7.99 -3.93
CA LEU A 11 -2.84 -8.51 -3.92
C LEU A 11 -1.81 -7.44 -3.52
N TYR A 12 -1.92 -6.23 -4.08
CA TYR A 12 -1.02 -5.13 -3.75
C TYR A 12 -1.14 -4.67 -2.29
N SER A 13 -2.35 -4.72 -1.72
CA SER A 13 -2.56 -4.48 -0.29
C SER A 13 -1.77 -5.45 0.58
N TRP A 14 -1.75 -6.74 0.23
CA TRP A 14 -0.92 -7.73 0.94
C TRP A 14 0.58 -7.45 0.81
N VAL A 15 1.05 -6.98 -0.36
CA VAL A 15 2.44 -6.55 -0.56
C VAL A 15 2.80 -5.39 0.37
N ILE A 16 1.91 -4.38 0.50
CA ILE A 16 2.11 -3.25 1.41
C ILE A 16 2.13 -3.71 2.88
N ILE A 17 1.23 -4.61 3.27
CA ILE A 17 1.20 -5.19 4.62
C ILE A 17 2.52 -5.91 4.91
N ALA A 18 3.00 -6.75 3.99
CA ALA A 18 4.28 -7.45 4.13
C ALA A 18 5.45 -6.47 4.28
N ALA A 19 5.49 -5.40 3.47
CA ALA A 19 6.50 -4.36 3.56
C ALA A 19 6.47 -3.62 4.91
N ALA A 20 5.28 -3.31 5.42
CA ALA A 20 5.10 -2.66 6.73
C ALA A 20 5.58 -3.56 7.88
N LEU A 21 5.21 -4.84 7.86
CA LEU A 21 5.66 -5.81 8.87
C LEU A 21 7.19 -5.99 8.84
N ILE A 22 7.78 -6.07 7.65
CA ILE A 22 9.24 -6.16 7.48
C ILE A 22 9.94 -4.91 8.00
N SER A 23 9.34 -3.73 7.85
CA SER A 23 9.92 -2.50 8.40
C SER A 23 10.03 -2.50 9.93
N TRP A 24 9.11 -3.18 10.64
CA TRP A 24 9.15 -3.28 12.10
C TRP A 24 10.24 -4.21 12.61
N VAL A 25 10.44 -5.35 11.95
CA VAL A 25 11.44 -6.34 12.37
C VAL A 25 12.84 -6.04 11.84
N SER A 26 12.98 -5.08 10.90
CA SER A 26 14.26 -4.59 10.37
C SER A 26 15.25 -5.71 9.97
N PRO A 27 14.87 -6.61 9.05
CA PRO A 27 15.73 -7.70 8.58
C PRO A 27 16.86 -7.20 7.67
N ASP A 28 17.79 -8.08 7.29
CA ASP A 28 18.92 -7.73 6.41
C ASP A 28 18.43 -7.03 5.12
N PRO A 29 18.83 -5.76 4.87
CA PRO A 29 18.45 -5.02 3.68
C PRO A 29 18.88 -5.65 2.35
N ARG A 30 19.85 -6.56 2.37
CA ARG A 30 20.35 -7.29 1.19
C ARG A 30 19.50 -8.52 0.85
N ASN A 31 18.54 -8.87 1.69
CA ASN A 31 17.63 -9.97 1.41
C ASN A 31 16.77 -9.63 0.16
N PRO A 32 16.74 -10.50 -0.88
CA PRO A 32 16.00 -10.24 -2.11
C PRO A 32 14.52 -9.93 -1.88
N ILE A 33 13.88 -10.53 -0.87
CA ILE A 33 12.47 -10.30 -0.53
C ILE A 33 12.29 -8.88 0.02
N VAL A 34 13.20 -8.43 0.88
CA VAL A 34 13.18 -7.07 1.45
C VAL A 34 13.38 -6.03 0.35
N MET A 35 14.33 -6.28 -0.55
CA MET A 35 14.59 -5.42 -1.71
C MET A 35 13.36 -5.34 -2.63
N PHE A 36 12.75 -6.48 -2.92
CA PHE A 36 11.53 -6.55 -3.73
C PHE A 36 10.40 -5.74 -3.11
N LEU A 37 10.08 -5.96 -1.83
CA LEU A 37 9.01 -5.26 -1.15
C LEU A 37 9.24 -3.75 -1.09
N ARG A 38 10.48 -3.32 -0.83
CA ARG A 38 10.84 -1.89 -0.91
C ARG A 38 10.60 -1.35 -2.32
N GLN A 39 11.18 -1.97 -3.34
CA GLN A 39 11.07 -1.48 -4.72
C GLN A 39 9.62 -1.47 -5.22
N ALA A 40 8.82 -2.48 -4.87
CA ALA A 40 7.43 -2.60 -5.27
C ALA A 40 6.54 -1.53 -4.61
N THR A 41 6.82 -1.17 -3.34
CA THR A 41 5.97 -0.26 -2.57
C THR A 41 6.43 1.20 -2.58
N GLU A 42 7.72 1.47 -2.83
CA GLU A 42 8.31 2.81 -2.79
C GLU A 42 7.61 3.83 -3.70
N PRO A 43 7.23 3.52 -4.96
CA PRO A 43 6.56 4.48 -5.82
C PRO A 43 5.26 5.06 -5.24
N VAL A 44 4.58 4.29 -4.38
CA VAL A 44 3.30 4.68 -3.76
C VAL A 44 3.52 5.18 -2.34
N LEU A 45 4.41 4.56 -1.57
CA LEU A 45 4.68 4.96 -0.19
C LEU A 45 5.50 6.25 -0.11
N ALA A 46 6.46 6.49 -1.01
CA ALA A 46 7.33 7.66 -0.94
C ALA A 46 6.58 8.99 -1.07
N PRO A 47 5.62 9.17 -2.00
CA PRO A 47 4.80 10.37 -2.05
C PRO A 47 3.99 10.59 -0.76
N VAL A 48 3.45 9.51 -0.18
CA VAL A 48 2.68 9.59 1.07
C VAL A 48 3.57 9.97 2.25
N ARG A 49 4.78 9.40 2.36
CA ARG A 49 5.79 9.81 3.35
C ARG A 49 6.16 11.28 3.24
N ARG A 50 6.18 11.84 2.03
CA ARG A 50 6.48 13.28 1.84
C ARG A 50 5.35 14.16 2.39
N LEU A 51 4.09 13.73 2.26
CA LEU A 51 2.93 14.44 2.78
C LEU A 51 2.79 14.29 4.29
N LEU A 52 3.05 13.09 4.81
CA LEU A 52 2.99 12.74 6.24
C LEU A 52 4.32 12.13 6.70
N PRO A 53 5.36 12.97 6.93
CA PRO A 53 6.67 12.49 7.30
C PRO A 53 6.69 11.70 8.61
N PRO A 54 7.47 10.60 8.71
CA PRO A 54 7.56 9.78 9.92
C PRO A 54 8.00 10.53 11.19
N TRP A 55 8.72 11.65 11.06
CA TRP A 55 9.10 12.47 12.22
C TRP A 55 7.91 13.18 12.87
N LYS A 56 6.81 13.38 12.13
CA LYS A 56 5.55 13.92 12.66
C LYS A 56 4.74 12.86 13.43
N THR A 57 5.10 11.59 13.30
CA THR A 57 4.39 10.43 13.86
C THR A 57 5.24 9.67 14.88
N GLY A 58 6.21 10.35 15.51
CA GLY A 58 7.07 9.75 16.54
C GLY A 58 8.07 8.71 16.00
N GLY A 59 8.43 8.79 14.71
CA GLY A 59 9.38 7.89 14.07
C GLY A 59 8.75 6.66 13.41
N LEU A 60 7.44 6.45 13.56
CA LEU A 60 6.70 5.35 12.93
C LEU A 60 6.23 5.74 11.51
N ASP A 61 6.54 4.93 10.50
CA ASP A 61 6.02 5.14 9.15
C ASP A 61 4.53 4.73 9.05
N LEU A 62 3.62 5.70 9.10
CA LEU A 62 2.17 5.48 8.91
C LEU A 62 1.75 5.44 7.44
N SER A 63 2.67 5.66 6.51
CA SER A 63 2.36 5.69 5.07
C SER A 63 1.72 4.40 4.56
N PRO A 64 2.14 3.19 4.99
CA PRO A 64 1.45 1.95 4.61
C PRO A 64 -0.03 1.95 5.00
N LEU A 65 -0.35 2.42 6.21
CA LEU A 65 -1.74 2.49 6.68
C LEU A 65 -2.58 3.44 5.81
N ILE A 66 -2.05 4.62 5.50
CA ILE A 66 -2.72 5.61 4.67
C ILE A 66 -3.00 5.05 3.27
N VAL A 67 -2.01 4.39 2.66
CA VAL A 67 -2.19 3.76 1.33
C VAL A 67 -3.21 2.62 1.40
N LEU A 68 -3.20 1.79 2.44
CA LEU A 68 -4.19 0.72 2.62
C LEU A 68 -5.61 1.25 2.77
N ILE A 69 -5.79 2.37 3.48
CA ILE A 69 -7.09 3.05 3.58
C ILE A 69 -7.53 3.56 2.21
N ALA A 70 -6.63 4.17 1.44
CA ALA A 70 -6.93 4.64 0.09
C ALA A 70 -7.32 3.49 -0.86
N ILE A 71 -6.61 2.36 -0.81
CA ILE A 71 -6.95 1.18 -1.60
C ILE A 71 -8.33 0.64 -1.20
N GLN A 72 -8.60 0.49 0.09
CA GLN A 72 -9.92 0.05 0.57
C GLN A 72 -11.05 0.99 0.14
N PHE A 73 -10.80 2.30 0.12
CA PHE A 73 -11.77 3.26 -0.41
C PHE A 73 -12.05 3.03 -1.90
N VAL A 74 -11.00 2.80 -2.70
CA VAL A 74 -11.15 2.47 -4.12
C VAL A 74 -11.96 1.18 -4.30
N GLU A 75 -11.62 0.11 -3.57
CA GLU A 75 -12.28 -1.19 -3.69
C GLU A 75 -13.75 -1.16 -3.25
N ARG A 76 -14.07 -0.46 -2.16
CA ARG A 76 -15.40 -0.51 -1.54
C ARG A 76 -16.35 0.58 -2.02
N VAL A 77 -15.81 1.69 -2.52
CA VAL A 77 -16.61 2.85 -2.96
C VAL A 77 -16.47 3.03 -4.47
N VAL A 78 -15.26 3.20 -4.97
CA VAL A 78 -15.05 3.59 -6.38
C VAL A 78 -15.42 2.47 -7.35
N LEU A 79 -14.89 1.26 -7.17
CA LEU A 79 -15.15 0.15 -8.10
C LEU A 79 -16.64 -0.22 -8.17
N PRO A 80 -17.38 -0.38 -7.06
CA PRO A 80 -18.80 -0.71 -7.12
C PRO A 80 -19.65 0.42 -7.70
N THR A 81 -19.31 1.69 -7.43
CA THR A 81 -20.01 2.84 -8.03
C THR A 81 -19.81 2.89 -9.54
N LEU A 82 -18.58 2.65 -10.02
CA LEU A 82 -18.29 2.59 -11.46
C LEU A 82 -19.03 1.43 -12.13
N LEU A 83 -19.02 0.24 -11.51
CA LEU A 83 -19.79 -0.90 -12.02
C LEU A 83 -21.27 -0.55 -12.15
N ARG A 84 -21.89 -0.02 -11.08
CA ARG A 84 -23.31 0.38 -11.11
C ARG A 84 -23.60 1.44 -12.16
N SER A 85 -22.68 2.35 -12.47
CA SER A 85 -22.91 3.38 -13.48
C SER A 85 -22.88 2.87 -14.93
N LEU A 86 -22.31 1.68 -15.15
CA LEU A 86 -22.14 1.06 -16.47
C LEU A 86 -23.23 0.03 -16.80
N TYR A 87 -24.11 -0.29 -15.86
CA TYR A 87 -25.26 -1.20 -15.99
C TYR A 87 -26.55 -0.46 -15.68
#